data_AF-A0A431SJQ5-F1
#
_entry.id   AF-A0A431SJQ5-F1
#
_cell.length_a   1.000
_cell.length_b   1.000
_cell.length_c   1.000
_cell.angle_alpha   90.00
_cell.angle_beta   90.00
_cell.angle_gamma   90.00
#
_symmetry.space_group_name_H-M   'P 1'
#
loop_
_entity.id
_entity.type
_entity.pdbx_description
1 polymer ?
#
loop_
_entity_poly.entity_id
_entity_poly.type
_entity_poly.pdbx_seq_one_letter_code
_entity_poly.pdbx_strand_id
1 'polypeptide(L)'
;MVERLTERGVVVQFHKEDFKTGKNSPAGNMMLTVLAAVAQMERETMLERQREGYEAAKAAGRITGRGKGRSIDREAIKAELAAGKTIRAIAESHNVSTRTVMNIKAEA
;
A
#
# COMPACT_ATOMS: atom_id res chain seq x y z
N MET A 1 -20.06 2.59 5.54
CA MET A 1 -21.14 1.77 4.94
C MET A 1 -22.44 1.96 5.73
N VAL A 2 -22.46 1.66 7.04
CA VAL A 2 -23.64 1.81 7.91
C VAL A 2 -24.17 3.25 7.95
N GLU A 3 -23.29 4.24 8.09
CA GLU A 3 -23.66 5.67 8.04
C GLU A 3 -24.39 6.03 6.73
N ARG A 4 -23.81 5.65 5.59
CA ARG A 4 -24.40 5.85 4.25
C ARG A 4 -25.78 5.21 4.09
N LEU A 5 -26.01 4.05 4.68
CA LEU A 5 -27.32 3.41 4.68
C LEU A 5 -28.32 4.19 5.56
N THR A 6 -27.87 4.61 6.73
CA THR A 6 -28.67 5.37 7.69
C THR A 6 -29.08 6.74 7.14
N GLU A 7 -28.18 7.43 6.42
CA GLU A 7 -28.47 8.68 5.71
C GLU A 7 -29.59 8.53 4.66
N ARG A 8 -29.67 7.36 4.02
CA ARG A 8 -30.72 7.02 3.06
C ARG A 8 -32.02 6.54 3.73
N GLY A 9 -32.10 6.58 5.06
CA GLY A 9 -33.27 6.14 5.83
C GLY A 9 -33.35 4.62 6.02
N VAL A 10 -32.30 3.86 5.70
CA VAL A 10 -32.24 2.41 5.90
C VAL A 10 -31.85 2.12 7.35
N VAL A 11 -32.61 1.25 8.01
CA VAL A 11 -32.31 0.72 9.34
C VAL A 11 -31.43 -0.51 9.19
N VAL A 12 -30.31 -0.55 9.92
CA VAL A 12 -29.43 -1.72 9.98
C VAL A 12 -29.65 -2.43 11.31
N GLN A 13 -29.99 -3.72 11.28
CA GLN A 13 -30.12 -4.56 12.45
C GLN A 13 -28.89 -5.48 12.58
N PHE A 14 -28.25 -5.42 13.74
CA PHE A 14 -27.20 -6.36 14.14
C PHE A 14 -27.87 -7.47 14.95
N HIS A 15 -28.02 -8.65 14.35
CA HIS A 15 -28.76 -9.76 14.98
C HIS A 15 -28.00 -10.42 16.13
N LYS A 16 -26.67 -10.43 16.09
CA LYS A 16 -25.86 -11.09 17.11
C LYS A 16 -25.71 -10.21 18.36
N GLU A 17 -25.51 -8.92 18.16
CA GLU A 17 -25.33 -7.93 19.22
C GLU A 17 -26.67 -7.29 19.67
N ASP A 18 -27.77 -7.69 19.03
CA ASP A 18 -29.15 -7.28 19.31
C ASP A 18 -29.37 -5.76 19.41
N PHE A 19 -28.90 -5.01 18.41
CA PHE A 19 -29.18 -3.58 18.30
C PHE A 19 -29.41 -3.12 16.86
N LYS A 20 -30.02 -1.94 16.71
CA LYS A 20 -30.31 -1.33 15.42
C LYS A 20 -29.81 0.10 15.32
N THR A 21 -29.52 0.56 14.10
CA THR A 21 -29.14 1.95 13.82
C THR A 21 -30.28 2.68 13.12
N GLY A 22 -30.38 4.00 13.32
CA GLY A 22 -31.43 4.82 12.68
C GLY A 22 -31.93 5.99 13.52
N LYS A 23 -32.82 6.80 12.93
CA LYS A 23 -33.37 8.01 13.57
C LYS A 23 -34.05 7.76 14.91
N ASN A 24 -34.66 6.58 15.08
CA ASN A 24 -35.40 6.19 16.30
C ASN A 24 -34.61 5.20 17.18
N SER A 25 -33.28 5.15 17.07
CA SER A 25 -32.44 4.32 17.94
C SER A 25 -31.20 5.06 18.46
N PRO A 26 -31.36 6.04 19.37
CA PRO A 26 -30.23 6.78 19.93
C PRO A 26 -29.17 5.87 20.59
N ALA A 27 -29.61 4.86 21.35
CA ALA A 27 -28.71 3.91 22.01
C ALA A 27 -27.91 3.05 21.01
N GLY A 28 -28.54 2.56 19.94
CA GLY A 28 -27.86 1.79 18.91
C GLY A 28 -26.90 2.63 18.08
N ASN A 29 -27.22 3.91 17.85
CA ASN A 29 -26.28 4.84 17.22
C ASN A 29 -25.07 5.13 18.12
N MET A 30 -25.27 5.30 19.43
CA MET A 30 -24.17 5.47 20.39
C MET A 30 -23.27 4.22 20.42
N MET A 31 -23.86 3.02 20.46
CA MET A 31 -23.12 1.77 20.39
C MET A 31 -22.29 1.67 19.10
N LEU A 32 -22.88 2.01 17.94
CA LEU A 32 -22.17 2.06 16.68
C LEU A 32 -20.98 3.02 16.74
N THR A 33 -21.13 4.22 17.32
CA THR A 33 -20.04 5.19 17.48
C THR A 33 -18.90 4.64 18.33
N VAL A 34 -19.21 4.00 19.46
CA VAL A 34 -18.19 3.40 20.33
C VAL A 34 -17.44 2.29 19.59
N LEU A 35 -18.15 1.39 18.90
CA LEU A 35 -17.52 0.33 18.11
C LEU A 35 -16.67 0.89 16.97
N ALA A 36 -17.12 1.96 16.31
CA ALA A 36 -16.35 2.63 15.27
C ALA A 36 -15.06 3.25 15.83
N ALA A 37 -15.13 3.88 17.01
CA ALA A 37 -13.96 4.44 17.69
C ALA A 37 -12.95 3.36 18.07
N VAL A 38 -13.41 2.22 18.60
CA VAL A 38 -12.53 1.07 18.91
C VAL A 38 -11.87 0.54 17.63
N ALA A 39 -12.64 0.34 16.56
CA ALA A 39 -12.10 -0.14 15.28
C ALA A 39 -11.06 0.83 14.69
N GLN A 40 -11.26 2.15 14.86
CA GLN A 40 -10.29 3.15 14.44
C GLN A 40 -9.00 3.05 15.28
N MET A 41 -9.11 2.98 16.60
CA MET A 41 -7.97 2.82 17.50
C MET A 41 -7.15 1.58 17.15
N GLU A 42 -7.80 0.42 16.95
CA GLU A 42 -7.12 -0.82 16.57
C GLU A 42 -6.39 -0.69 15.22
N ARG A 43 -6.99 0.02 14.26
CA ARG A 43 -6.36 0.29 12.97
C ARG A 43 -5.11 1.18 13.12
N GLU A 44 -5.17 2.21 13.95
CA GLU A 44 -4.05 3.10 14.22
C GLU A 44 -2.90 2.33 14.89
N THR A 45 -3.18 1.51 15.92
CA THR A 45 -2.18 0.64 16.57
C THR A 45 -1.57 -0.37 15.61
N MET A 46 -2.37 -0.96 14.72
CA MET A 46 -1.85 -1.89 13.69
C MET A 46 -0.87 -1.19 12.75
N LEU A 47 -1.18 0.04 12.31
CA LEU A 47 -0.31 0.82 11.43
C LEU A 47 0.97 1.27 12.14
N GLU A 48 0.89 1.63 13.42
CA GLU A 48 2.05 1.96 14.24
C GLU A 48 3.02 0.78 14.31
N ARG A 49 2.55 -0.40 14.69
CA ARG A 49 3.37 -1.63 14.73
C ARG A 49 3.96 -2.00 13.36
N GLN A 50 3.20 -1.79 12.28
CA GLN A 50 3.70 -2.00 10.92
C GLN A 50 4.87 -1.06 10.61
N ARG A 51 4.80 0.21 11.02
CA ARG A 51 5.89 1.19 10.82
C ARG A 51 7.12 0.79 11.61
N GLU A 52 6.96 0.40 12.87
CA GLU A 52 8.07 -0.10 13.69
C GLU A 52 8.77 -1.30 13.04
N GLY A 53 7.98 -2.28 12.55
CA GLY A 53 8.50 -3.43 11.83
C GLY A 53 9.21 -3.06 10.53
N TYR A 54 8.70 -2.06 9.80
CA TYR A 54 9.32 -1.55 8.59
C TYR A 54 10.67 -0.88 8.86
N GLU A 55 10.76 -0.02 9.87
CA GLU A 55 12.00 0.63 10.26
C GLU A 55 13.04 -0.38 10.78
N ALA A 56 12.62 -1.38 11.56
CA ALA A 56 13.50 -2.48 11.97
C ALA A 56 14.03 -3.28 10.77
N ALA A 57 13.17 -3.60 9.80
CA ALA A 57 13.58 -4.28 8.57
C ALA A 57 14.57 -3.45 7.74
N LYS A 58 14.34 -2.13 7.65
CA LYS A 58 15.22 -1.18 6.97
C LYS A 58 16.58 -1.07 7.66
N ALA A 59 16.59 -0.98 9.00
CA ALA A 59 17.83 -0.98 9.79
C ALA A 59 18.62 -2.30 9.63
N ALA A 60 17.92 -3.42 9.48
CA ALA A 60 18.52 -4.72 9.17
C ALA A 60 18.94 -4.88 7.69
N GLY A 61 18.83 -3.83 6.87
CA GLY A 61 19.23 -3.84 5.46
C GLY A 61 18.31 -4.64 4.52
N ARG A 62 17.10 -5.00 4.95
CA ARG A 62 16.14 -5.69 4.09
C ARG A 62 15.59 -4.73 3.02
N ILE A 63 15.26 -5.26 1.85
CA ILE A 63 14.59 -4.51 0.79
C ILE A 63 13.12 -4.34 1.20
N THR A 64 12.74 -3.11 1.56
CA THR A 64 11.41 -2.81 2.11
C THR A 64 10.40 -2.29 1.07
N GLY A 65 10.76 -2.32 -0.22
CA GLY A 65 9.88 -1.93 -1.33
C GLY A 65 10.06 -2.80 -2.56
N ARG A 66 9.63 -2.29 -3.72
CA ARG A 66 9.87 -2.96 -5.00
C ARG A 66 11.38 -3.00 -5.27
N GLY A 67 11.97 -4.19 -5.12
CA GLY A 67 13.39 -4.41 -5.37
C GLY A 67 13.79 -4.13 -6.82
N LYS A 68 15.10 -4.13 -7.04
CA LYS A 68 15.69 -4.09 -8.38
C LYS A 68 15.30 -5.41 -9.08
N GLY A 69 14.38 -5.33 -10.05
CA GLY A 69 13.78 -6.51 -10.70
C GLY A 69 14.84 -7.55 -11.09
N ARG A 70 14.72 -8.77 -10.57
CA ARG A 70 15.74 -9.83 -10.65
C ARG A 70 16.09 -10.24 -12.07
N SER A 71 15.19 -10.03 -13.03
CA SER A 71 15.37 -10.36 -14.44
C SER A 71 16.15 -9.32 -15.24
N ILE A 72 16.50 -8.18 -14.64
CA ILE A 72 17.21 -7.10 -15.35
C ILE A 72 18.70 -7.24 -15.09
N ASP A 73 19.45 -7.59 -16.13
CA ASP A 73 20.91 -7.63 -16.07
C ASP A 73 21.47 -6.21 -16.11
N ARG A 74 21.72 -5.67 -14.92
CA ARG A 74 22.21 -4.29 -14.76
C ARG A 74 23.67 -4.15 -15.13
N GLU A 75 24.47 -5.20 -14.99
CA GLU A 75 25.90 -5.16 -15.28
C GLU A 75 26.11 -5.13 -16.79
N ALA A 76 25.38 -5.96 -17.54
CA ALA A 76 25.38 -5.91 -19.00
C ALA A 76 24.92 -4.55 -19.52
N ILE A 77 23.83 -3.99 -18.98
CA ILE A 77 23.34 -2.65 -19.38
C ILE A 77 24.39 -1.57 -19.09
N LYS A 78 25.07 -1.60 -17.94
CA LYS A 78 26.13 -0.64 -17.61
C LYS A 78 27.34 -0.77 -18.56
N ALA A 79 27.75 -1.99 -18.89
CA ALA A 79 28.84 -2.23 -19.83
C ALA A 79 28.50 -1.73 -21.25
N GLU A 80 27.27 -1.97 -21.72
CA GLU A 80 26.80 -1.49 -23.02
C GLU A 80 26.67 0.04 -23.11
N LEU A 81 26.28 0.69 -22.00
CA LEU A 81 26.30 2.15 -21.89
C LEU A 81 27.73 2.71 -21.96
N ALA A 82 28.69 2.07 -21.29
CA ALA A 82 30.11 2.45 -21.35
C ALA A 82 30.72 2.25 -22.75
N ALA A 83 30.25 1.24 -23.49
CA ALA A 83 30.60 1.00 -24.88
C ALA A 83 29.95 1.98 -25.88
N GLY A 84 29.14 2.94 -25.41
CA GLY A 84 28.56 4.00 -26.23
C GLY A 84 27.31 3.62 -27.03
N LYS A 85 26.67 2.47 -26.73
CA LYS A 85 25.41 2.08 -27.39
C LYS A 85 24.27 3.03 -27.00
N THR A 86 23.30 3.20 -27.92
CA THR A 86 22.15 4.07 -27.68
C THR A 86 21.18 3.45 -26.67
N ILE A 87 20.53 4.30 -25.87
CA ILE A 87 19.57 3.88 -24.82
C ILE A 87 18.43 3.03 -25.41
N ARG A 88 17.96 3.35 -26.62
CA ARG A 88 16.89 2.61 -27.30
C ARG A 88 17.33 1.21 -27.70
N ALA A 89 18.52 1.07 -28.28
CA ALA A 89 19.05 -0.24 -28.68
C ALA A 89 19.24 -1.18 -27.48
N ILE A 90 19.72 -0.65 -26.34
CA ILE A 90 19.90 -1.42 -25.11
C ILE A 90 18.54 -1.82 -24.50
N ALA A 91 17.55 -0.92 -24.56
CA ALA A 91 16.21 -1.21 -24.04
C ALA A 91 15.54 -2.36 -24.81
N GLU A 92 15.70 -2.37 -26.14
CA GLU A 92 15.19 -3.43 -27.02
C GLU A 92 15.92 -4.76 -26.80
N SER A 93 17.26 -4.77 -26.71
CA SER A 93 18.04 -5.99 -26.52
C SER A 93 17.78 -6.67 -25.18
N HIS A 94 17.51 -5.88 -24.12
CA HIS A 94 17.24 -6.38 -22.78
C HIS A 94 15.73 -6.52 -22.47
N ASN A 95 14.85 -6.23 -23.45
CA ASN A 95 13.38 -6.23 -23.29
C ASN A 95 12.91 -5.45 -22.06
N VAL A 96 13.47 -4.25 -21.86
CA VAL A 96 13.12 -3.34 -20.77
C VAL A 96 12.70 -1.98 -21.31
N SER A 97 11.97 -1.20 -20.49
CA SER A 97 11.68 0.18 -20.87
C SER A 97 12.96 1.03 -20.99
N THR A 98 12.97 2.00 -21.90
CA THR A 98 14.02 3.02 -21.97
C THR A 98 14.19 3.77 -20.64
N ARG A 99 13.10 3.94 -19.87
CA ARG A 99 13.13 4.52 -18.51
C ARG A 99 13.97 3.68 -17.55
N THR A 100 13.91 2.35 -17.64
CA THR A 100 14.76 1.45 -16.85
C THR A 100 16.23 1.68 -17.17
N VAL A 101 16.60 1.73 -18.44
CA VAL A 101 17.99 1.97 -18.88
C VAL A 101 18.47 3.35 -18.43
N MET A 102 17.64 4.39 -18.54
CA MET A 102 17.97 5.73 -18.04
C MET A 102 18.18 5.76 -16.52
N ASN A 103 17.35 5.04 -15.76
CA ASN A 103 17.53 4.94 -14.30
C ASN A 103 18.84 4.22 -13.96
N ILE A 104 19.18 3.14 -14.67
CA ILE A 104 20.45 2.42 -14.47
C ILE A 104 21.65 3.30 -14.82
N LYS A 105 21.55 4.13 -15.88
CA LYS A 105 22.57 5.12 -16.24
C LYS A 105 22.79 6.16 -15.13
N ALA A 106 21.73 6.59 -14.46
CA ALA A 106 21.82 7.55 -13.34
C ALA A 106 22.32 6.91 -12.02
N GLU A 107 22.33 5.58 -11.93
CA GLU A 107 22.89 4.82 -10.80
C GLU A 107 24.39 4.50 -10.96
N ALA A 108 25.01 4.88 -12.08
CA ALA A 108 26.44 4.71 -12.37
C ALA A 108 27.17 6.04 -12.14
#